data_AF-A0AAV2AHQ2-F1
#
_entry.id   AF-A0AAV2AHQ2-F1
#
_cell.length_a   1.000
_cell.length_b   1.000
_cell.length_c   1.000
_cell.angle_alpha   90.00
_cell.angle_beta   90.00
_cell.angle_gamma   90.00
#
_symmetry.space_group_name_H-M   'P 1'
#
loop_
_entity.id
_entity.type
_entity.pdbx_description
1 polymer ?
#
loop_
_entity_poly.entity_id
_entity_poly.type
_entity_poly.pdbx_seq_one_letter_code
_entity_poly.pdbx_strand_id
1 'polypeptide(L)'
;MHHSCLHFVENWFGRDRKSLQKGGSKSERNIYHEKQVKELCALHALNNLFQDKNAFNKQILDNICHSLSPDNLVNPHKSLLGLGNYDVNVLMAALQLKGYEAMWFDKRKDPSNIDFSKICGLILNIPSEMKFLPLRLNRKHWIAVKEIDGTFYNLDSKLESPVAIGKVSKILG
;
A
#
# COMPACT_ATOMS: atom_id res chain seq x y z
N MET A 1 9.89 -22.29 -11.42
CA MET A 1 10.53 -21.05 -10.93
C MET A 1 9.61 -19.83 -10.90
N HIS A 2 8.35 -19.89 -11.35
CA HIS A 2 7.38 -18.77 -11.28
C HIS A 2 6.58 -18.66 -9.97
N HIS A 3 6.75 -19.61 -9.04
CA HIS A 3 5.98 -19.69 -7.80
C HIS A 3 6.46 -18.71 -6.70
N SER A 4 7.72 -18.23 -6.74
CA SER A 4 8.33 -17.50 -5.61
C SER A 4 7.66 -16.15 -5.31
N CYS A 5 7.47 -15.27 -6.30
CA CYS A 5 6.91 -13.94 -6.03
C CYS A 5 5.39 -13.94 -5.80
N LEU A 6 4.66 -14.91 -6.37
CA LEU A 6 3.24 -15.08 -6.05
C LEU A 6 3.08 -15.59 -4.62
N HIS A 7 3.88 -16.58 -4.19
CA HIS A 7 3.94 -16.96 -2.78
C HIS A 7 4.42 -15.83 -1.87
N PHE A 8 5.35 -14.97 -2.30
CA PHE A 8 5.80 -13.82 -1.52
C PHE A 8 4.64 -12.87 -1.15
N VAL A 9 3.76 -12.55 -2.11
CA VAL A 9 2.58 -11.71 -1.87
C VAL A 9 1.44 -12.54 -1.25
N GLU A 10 1.15 -13.74 -1.73
CA GLU A 10 0.09 -14.62 -1.23
C GLU A 10 0.35 -15.13 0.19
N ASN A 11 1.60 -15.32 0.62
CA ASN A 11 1.92 -15.70 1.99
C ASN A 11 1.63 -14.55 2.97
N TRP A 12 1.67 -13.29 2.50
CA TRP A 12 1.32 -12.11 3.28
C TRP A 12 -0.20 -11.84 3.32
N PHE A 13 -0.91 -12.10 2.21
CA PHE A 13 -2.32 -11.70 2.04
C PHE A 13 -3.32 -12.84 1.82
N GLY A 14 -2.85 -14.05 1.51
CA GLY A 14 -3.64 -15.24 1.16
C GLY A 14 -3.97 -16.16 2.34
N ARG A 15 -3.32 -16.01 3.49
CA ARG A 15 -3.85 -16.56 4.74
C ARG A 15 -4.99 -15.66 5.20
N ASP A 16 -6.17 -16.24 5.21
CA ASP A 16 -7.43 -15.71 5.76
C ASP A 16 -7.14 -14.59 6.77
N ARG A 17 -7.55 -13.34 6.46
CA ARG A 17 -7.30 -12.12 7.25
C ARG A 17 -7.64 -12.28 8.75
N LYS A 18 -8.43 -13.30 9.11
CA LYS A 18 -8.75 -13.69 10.49
C LYS A 18 -7.61 -14.37 11.25
N SER A 19 -6.69 -15.07 10.58
CA SER A 19 -5.58 -15.80 11.23
C SER A 19 -4.42 -14.91 11.65
N LEU A 20 -4.25 -13.75 11.00
CA LEU A 20 -3.22 -12.76 11.31
C LEU A 20 -3.56 -11.88 12.53
N GLN A 21 -4.79 -11.94 13.03
CA GLN A 21 -5.24 -11.16 14.19
C GLN A 21 -4.82 -11.74 15.56
N LYS A 22 -4.22 -12.93 15.62
CA LYS A 22 -4.00 -13.68 16.88
C LYS A 22 -2.57 -13.68 17.44
N GLY A 23 -1.70 -12.76 17.03
CA GLY A 23 -0.27 -12.79 17.37
C GLY A 23 0.34 -11.49 17.90
N GLY A 24 -0.42 -10.62 18.57
CA GLY A 24 0.11 -9.39 19.14
C GLY A 24 0.91 -9.63 20.43
N SER A 25 2.22 -9.81 20.33
CA SER A 25 3.10 -9.73 21.50
C SER A 25 3.21 -8.27 21.95
N LYS A 26 2.81 -8.00 23.20
CA LYS A 26 2.92 -6.73 23.94
C LYS A 26 4.32 -6.11 23.84
N SER A 27 4.51 -5.27 22.82
CA SER A 27 5.56 -4.27 22.70
C SER A 27 5.15 -3.34 21.55
N GLU A 28 3.93 -2.79 21.60
CA GLU A 28 3.50 -1.82 20.59
C GLU A 28 4.20 -0.49 20.86
N ARG A 29 5.38 -0.34 20.26
CA ARG A 29 5.87 0.97 19.84
C ARG A 29 4.77 1.61 19.02
N ASN A 30 4.62 2.93 19.11
CA ASN A 30 3.53 3.68 18.52
C ASN A 30 3.68 3.75 16.98
N ILE A 31 3.48 2.60 16.29
CA ILE A 31 3.52 2.48 14.84
C ILE A 31 2.34 3.28 14.30
N TYR A 32 2.64 4.23 13.42
CA TYR A 32 1.60 5.01 12.80
C TYR A 32 0.78 4.15 11.84
N HIS A 33 -0.55 4.17 12.00
CA HIS A 33 -1.48 3.43 11.17
C HIS A 33 -2.76 4.24 10.93
N GLU A 34 -2.94 4.67 9.68
CA GLU A 34 -4.14 5.31 9.19
C GLU A 34 -5.10 4.27 8.59
N LYS A 35 -6.31 4.22 9.14
CA LYS A 35 -7.39 3.38 8.63
C LYS A 35 -8.07 4.04 7.44
N GLN A 36 -8.54 3.21 6.52
CA GLN A 36 -9.13 3.68 5.28
C GLN A 36 -10.45 4.40 5.53
N VAL A 37 -10.59 5.57 4.92
CA VAL A 37 -11.84 6.30 4.80
C VAL A 37 -12.19 6.44 3.31
N LYS A 38 -13.43 6.09 2.93
CA LYS A 38 -13.91 6.17 1.54
C LYS A 38 -12.99 5.41 0.56
N GLU A 39 -12.65 6.00 -0.58
CA GLU A 39 -11.81 5.42 -1.63
C GLU A 39 -10.36 5.95 -1.57
N LEU A 40 -9.89 6.39 -0.40
CA LEU A 40 -8.60 7.04 -0.22
C LEU A 40 -7.44 6.06 0.07
N CYS A 41 -7.53 4.80 -0.35
CA CYS A 41 -6.51 3.80 -0.05
C CYS A 41 -5.09 4.20 -0.46
N ALA A 42 -4.92 4.92 -1.57
CA ALA A 42 -3.61 5.45 -1.99
C ALA A 42 -3.05 6.48 -0.99
N LEU A 43 -3.90 7.38 -0.48
CA LEU A 43 -3.52 8.37 0.52
C LEU A 43 -3.01 7.68 1.79
N HIS A 44 -3.81 6.73 2.30
CA HIS A 44 -3.46 6.03 3.53
C HIS A 44 -2.25 5.11 3.33
N ALA A 45 -2.09 4.48 2.16
CA ALA A 45 -0.88 3.74 1.84
C ALA A 45 0.36 4.64 1.87
N LEU A 46 0.29 5.85 1.30
CA LEU A 46 1.39 6.82 1.38
C LEU A 46 1.67 7.22 2.84
N ASN A 47 0.68 7.67 3.60
CA ASN A 47 0.87 8.11 4.98
C ASN A 47 1.39 6.98 5.88
N ASN A 48 0.89 5.76 5.71
CA ASN A 48 1.38 4.57 6.41
C ASN A 48 2.82 4.24 6.01
N LEU A 49 3.19 4.34 4.72
CA LEU A 49 4.56 4.12 4.27
C LEU A 49 5.54 5.15 4.84
N PHE A 50 5.13 6.41 4.92
CA PHE A 50 5.93 7.48 5.51
C PHE A 50 5.90 7.52 7.04
N GLN A 51 5.02 6.73 7.66
CA GLN A 51 4.81 6.73 9.11
C GLN A 51 4.49 8.13 9.66
N ASP A 52 3.73 8.92 8.91
CA ASP A 52 3.36 10.30 9.26
C ASP A 52 1.97 10.66 8.71
N LYS A 53 1.08 11.08 9.61
CA LYS A 53 -0.28 11.54 9.27
C LYS A 53 -0.32 12.81 8.42
N ASN A 54 0.76 13.59 8.44
CA ASN A 54 0.87 14.84 7.72
C ASN A 54 1.68 14.69 6.43
N ALA A 55 2.12 13.47 6.07
CA ALA A 55 2.92 13.26 4.86
C ALA A 55 2.15 13.71 3.63
N PHE A 56 0.87 13.31 3.52
CA PHE A 56 -0.06 13.71 2.49
C PHE A 56 -1.47 13.91 3.06
N ASN A 57 -2.26 14.70 2.34
CA ASN A 57 -3.69 14.83 2.55
C ASN A 57 -4.41 14.78 1.20
N LYS A 58 -5.74 14.70 1.24
CA LYS A 58 -6.58 14.63 0.03
C LYS A 58 -6.34 15.80 -0.92
N GLN A 59 -6.16 17.02 -0.39
CA GLN A 59 -5.95 18.22 -1.22
C GLN A 59 -4.65 18.10 -2.02
N ILE A 60 -3.57 17.60 -1.41
CA ILE A 60 -2.30 17.39 -2.09
C ILE A 60 -2.48 16.40 -3.27
N LEU A 61 -3.12 15.25 -3.04
CA LEU A 61 -3.34 14.27 -4.11
C LEU A 61 -4.30 14.76 -5.19
N ASP A 62 -5.31 15.54 -4.83
CA ASP A 62 -6.22 16.17 -5.79
C ASP A 62 -5.51 17.22 -6.66
N ASN A 63 -4.56 17.99 -6.09
CA ASN A 63 -3.73 18.94 -6.83
C ASN A 63 -2.80 18.22 -7.81
N ILE A 64 -2.24 17.08 -7.40
CA ILE A 64 -1.46 16.21 -8.29
C ILE A 64 -2.32 15.73 -9.46
N CYS A 65 -3.53 15.25 -9.18
CA CYS A 65 -4.46 14.83 -10.23
C CYS A 65 -4.70 15.95 -11.25
N HIS A 66 -4.94 17.17 -10.77
CA HIS A 66 -5.16 18.32 -11.65
C HIS A 66 -3.91 18.67 -12.46
N SER A 67 -2.73 18.62 -11.83
CA SER A 67 -1.45 18.89 -12.51
C SER A 67 -1.13 17.88 -13.60
N LEU A 68 -1.51 16.61 -13.41
CA LEU A 68 -1.33 15.54 -14.40
C LEU A 68 -2.32 15.63 -15.58
N SER A 69 -3.43 16.36 -15.44
CA SER A 69 -4.44 16.54 -16.49
C SER A 69 -5.11 17.91 -16.37
N PRO A 70 -4.40 19.01 -16.69
CA PRO A 70 -4.87 20.38 -16.43
C PRO A 70 -6.09 20.76 -17.27
N ASP A 71 -6.16 20.26 -18.51
CA ASP A 71 -7.19 20.62 -19.49
C ASP A 71 -8.44 19.72 -19.42
N ASN A 72 -8.46 18.74 -18.52
CA ASN A 72 -9.53 17.76 -18.40
C ASN A 72 -10.57 18.18 -17.37
N LEU A 73 -11.78 18.51 -17.83
CA LEU A 73 -12.95 18.75 -16.97
C LEU A 73 -13.29 17.51 -16.11
N VAL A 74 -13.08 16.32 -16.68
CA VAL A 74 -13.19 15.04 -15.99
C VAL A 74 -11.79 14.47 -15.79
N ASN A 75 -11.34 14.44 -14.53
CA ASN A 75 -10.01 13.99 -14.21
C ASN A 75 -9.88 12.46 -14.29
N PRO A 76 -8.97 11.89 -15.12
CA PRO A 76 -8.83 10.45 -15.28
C PRO A 76 -8.11 9.76 -14.11
N HIS A 77 -7.47 10.52 -13.23
CA HIS A 77 -6.60 10.00 -12.16
C HIS A 77 -7.31 9.84 -10.80
N LYS A 78 -8.61 10.15 -10.74
CA LYS A 78 -9.45 10.00 -9.53
C LYS A 78 -10.88 9.69 -9.92
N SER A 79 -11.71 9.27 -8.96
CA SER A 79 -13.14 9.06 -9.21
C SER A 79 -13.84 10.35 -9.64
N LEU A 80 -14.87 10.23 -10.49
CA LEU A 80 -15.61 11.36 -11.08
C LEU A 80 -16.17 12.33 -10.02
N LEU A 81 -16.59 11.79 -8.88
CA LEU A 81 -17.12 12.55 -7.75
C LEU A 81 -16.03 13.10 -6.82
N GLY A 82 -14.75 12.93 -7.16
CA GLY A 82 -13.62 13.39 -6.37
C GLY A 82 -13.50 12.72 -4.99
N LEU A 83 -13.97 11.47 -4.86
CA LEU A 83 -14.00 10.74 -3.59
C LEU A 83 -12.70 9.99 -3.26
N GLY A 84 -11.75 9.97 -4.21
CA GLY A 84 -10.48 9.25 -4.10
C GLY A 84 -10.23 8.39 -5.34
N ASN A 85 -9.87 7.12 -5.12
CA ASN A 85 -9.53 6.13 -6.14
C ASN A 85 -8.36 6.58 -7.04
N TYR A 86 -7.30 7.07 -6.40
CA TYR A 86 -6.12 7.56 -7.09
C TYR A 86 -5.37 6.44 -7.80
N ASP A 87 -4.93 6.71 -9.03
CA ASP A 87 -4.15 5.77 -9.82
C ASP A 87 -2.66 5.78 -9.45
N VAL A 88 -1.87 4.98 -10.17
CA VAL A 88 -0.43 4.87 -9.92
C VAL A 88 0.34 6.15 -10.26
N ASN A 89 -0.12 6.97 -11.21
CA ASN A 89 0.57 8.20 -11.60
C ASN A 89 0.51 9.22 -10.46
N VAL A 90 -0.62 9.28 -9.75
CA VAL A 90 -0.76 10.11 -8.55
C VAL A 90 0.20 9.66 -7.45
N LEU A 91 0.33 8.34 -7.23
CA LEU A 91 1.29 7.78 -6.27
C LEU A 91 2.74 8.12 -6.65
N MET A 92 3.12 7.94 -7.92
CA MET A 92 4.49 8.25 -8.38
C MET A 92 4.82 9.74 -8.23
N ALA A 93 3.91 10.62 -8.64
CA ALA A 93 4.09 12.06 -8.47
C ALA A 93 4.14 12.46 -6.98
N ALA A 94 3.32 11.84 -6.12
CA ALA A 94 3.35 12.10 -4.68
C ALA A 94 4.70 11.70 -4.06
N LEU A 95 5.27 10.56 -4.46
CA LEU A 95 6.60 10.13 -4.02
C LEU A 95 7.69 11.12 -4.45
N GLN A 96 7.63 11.63 -5.69
CA GLN A 96 8.56 12.63 -6.20
C GLN A 96 8.53 13.93 -5.39
N LEU A 97 7.37 14.38 -4.91
CA LEU A 97 7.27 15.55 -4.02
C LEU A 97 8.04 15.38 -2.70
N LYS A 98 8.36 14.15 -2.30
CA LYS A 98 9.15 13.82 -1.11
C LYS A 98 10.59 13.39 -1.45
N GLY A 99 11.01 13.50 -2.71
CA GLY A 99 12.35 13.09 -3.17
C GLY A 99 12.53 11.58 -3.33
N TYR A 100 11.44 10.83 -3.49
CA TYR A 100 11.47 9.37 -3.73
C TYR A 100 11.02 9.02 -5.15
N GLU A 101 11.50 7.89 -5.64
CA GLU A 101 11.07 7.30 -6.91
C GLU A 101 10.38 5.96 -6.67
N ALA A 102 9.41 5.64 -7.52
CA ALA A 102 8.77 4.33 -7.53
C ALA A 102 9.49 3.40 -8.51
N MET A 103 9.98 2.26 -8.02
CA MET A 103 10.57 1.22 -8.86
C MET A 103 9.58 0.07 -9.04
N TRP A 104 9.29 -0.27 -10.30
CA TRP A 104 8.45 -1.42 -10.61
C TRP A 104 9.23 -2.71 -10.41
N PHE A 105 8.77 -3.56 -9.49
CA PHE A 105 9.33 -4.89 -9.34
C PHE A 105 8.66 -5.87 -10.32
N ASP A 106 9.46 -6.52 -11.15
CA ASP A 106 8.99 -7.59 -12.02
C ASP A 106 8.71 -8.84 -11.19
N LYS A 107 7.43 -9.21 -11.04
CA LYS A 107 6.98 -10.39 -10.29
C LYS A 107 7.57 -11.71 -10.77
N ARG A 108 8.23 -11.75 -11.92
CA ARG A 108 8.91 -12.95 -12.44
C ARG A 108 10.31 -13.11 -11.85
N LYS A 109 10.88 -12.06 -11.25
CA LYS A 109 12.18 -12.08 -10.60
C LYS A 109 12.07 -12.58 -9.16
N ASP A 110 13.18 -13.10 -8.65
CA ASP A 110 13.29 -13.50 -7.26
C ASP A 110 13.26 -12.25 -6.36
N PRO A 111 12.37 -12.17 -5.34
CA PRO A 111 12.31 -11.06 -4.39
C PRO A 111 13.62 -10.82 -3.63
N SER A 112 14.51 -11.82 -3.53
CA SER A 112 15.85 -11.66 -2.94
C SER A 112 16.73 -10.65 -3.69
N ASN A 113 16.37 -10.28 -4.92
CA ASN A 113 17.03 -9.21 -5.67
C ASN A 113 16.67 -7.80 -5.16
N ILE A 114 15.73 -7.67 -4.22
CA ILE A 114 15.37 -6.39 -3.62
C ILE A 114 16.34 -6.11 -2.47
N ASP A 115 17.12 -5.04 -2.62
CA ASP A 115 17.93 -4.51 -1.51
C ASP A 115 17.04 -3.67 -0.58
N PHE A 116 16.48 -4.33 0.44
CA PHE A 116 15.58 -3.69 1.41
C PHE A 116 16.23 -2.54 2.18
N SER A 117 17.57 -2.50 2.28
CA SER A 117 18.28 -1.41 2.95
C SER A 117 18.24 -0.08 2.19
N LYS A 118 17.92 -0.13 0.88
CA LYS A 118 17.90 1.04 -0.01
C LYS A 118 16.51 1.54 -0.36
N ILE A 119 15.46 0.89 0.13
CA ILE A 119 14.07 1.30 -0.15
C ILE A 119 13.37 1.80 1.10
N CYS A 120 12.46 2.75 0.93
CA CYS A 120 11.62 3.25 2.02
C CYS A 120 10.58 2.20 2.48
N GLY A 121 10.20 1.31 1.56
CA GLY A 121 9.24 0.22 1.75
C GLY A 121 8.60 -0.15 0.42
N LEU A 122 7.51 -0.90 0.48
CA LEU A 122 6.79 -1.43 -0.68
C LEU A 122 5.38 -0.85 -0.74
N ILE A 123 4.91 -0.58 -1.96
CA ILE A 123 3.50 -0.32 -2.25
C ILE A 123 2.99 -1.42 -3.16
N LEU A 124 1.89 -2.05 -2.76
CA LEU A 124 1.27 -3.15 -3.49
C LEU A 124 -0.09 -2.70 -4.01
N ASN A 125 -0.42 -3.12 -5.23
CA ASN A 125 -1.76 -2.98 -5.79
C ASN A 125 -2.41 -4.36 -5.89
N ILE A 126 -3.30 -4.66 -4.96
CA ILE A 126 -3.94 -5.97 -4.88
C ILE A 126 -5.41 -5.91 -5.29
N PRO A 127 -5.97 -7.01 -5.83
CA PRO A 127 -7.41 -7.19 -5.93
C PRO A 127 -8.07 -7.04 -4.55
N SER A 128 -9.19 -6.32 -4.51
CA SER A 128 -9.99 -6.15 -3.32
C SER A 128 -11.44 -6.49 -3.63
N GLU A 129 -11.87 -7.64 -3.12
CA GLU A 129 -13.27 -8.06 -3.18
C GLU A 129 -14.14 -7.25 -2.21
N MET A 130 -15.23 -6.70 -2.74
CA MET A 130 -16.28 -6.11 -1.91
C MET A 130 -17.29 -7.21 -1.56
N LYS A 131 -17.18 -7.75 -0.34
CA LYS A 131 -17.94 -8.94 0.11
C LYS A 131 -19.47 -8.76 0.17
N PHE A 132 -19.99 -7.55 -0.03
CA PHE A 132 -21.39 -7.20 0.22
C PHE A 132 -22.21 -6.91 -1.05
N LEU A 133 -21.64 -7.06 -2.25
CA LEU A 133 -22.36 -6.80 -3.50
C LEU A 133 -22.47 -8.10 -4.34
N PRO A 134 -23.64 -8.43 -4.92
CA PRO A 134 -23.82 -9.63 -5.74
C PRO A 134 -22.97 -9.62 -7.02
N LEU A 135 -22.47 -8.46 -7.42
CA LEU A 135 -21.48 -8.32 -8.50
C LEU A 135 -20.06 -8.37 -7.91
N ARG A 136 -19.24 -9.30 -8.39
CA ARG A 136 -17.79 -9.35 -8.14
C ARG A 136 -17.09 -8.18 -8.81
N LEU A 137 -17.26 -6.98 -8.26
CA LEU A 137 -16.51 -5.81 -8.70
C LEU A 137 -15.08 -5.95 -8.19
N ASN A 138 -14.18 -6.35 -9.10
CA ASN A 138 -12.77 -6.45 -8.81
C ASN A 138 -12.15 -5.05 -8.75
N ARG A 139 -12.08 -4.47 -7.55
CA ARG A 139 -11.46 -3.17 -7.34
C ARG A 139 -10.00 -3.34 -6.95
N LYS A 140 -9.18 -2.41 -7.39
CA LYS A 140 -7.77 -2.31 -6.99
C LYS A 140 -7.66 -1.67 -5.62
N HIS A 141 -6.68 -2.08 -4.83
CA HIS A 141 -6.45 -1.55 -3.48
C HIS A 141 -4.96 -1.40 -3.21
N TRP A 142 -4.59 -0.20 -2.78
CA TRP A 142 -3.21 0.13 -2.45
C TRP A 142 -2.89 -0.21 -0.99
N ILE A 143 -1.79 -0.92 -0.78
CA ILE A 143 -1.30 -1.33 0.54
C ILE A 143 0.16 -0.90 0.68
N ALA A 144 0.53 -0.42 1.87
CA ALA A 144 1.92 -0.21 2.25
C ALA A 144 2.45 -1.40 3.06
N VAL A 145 3.70 -1.76 2.80
CA VAL A 145 4.49 -2.66 3.64
C VAL A 145 5.81 -1.98 3.95
N LYS A 146 6.17 -1.92 5.23
CA LYS A 146 7.34 -1.17 5.67
C LYS A 146 8.10 -1.93 6.75
N GLU A 147 9.42 -1.89 6.69
CA GLU A 147 10.28 -2.26 7.81
C GLU A 147 10.32 -1.13 8.85
N ILE A 148 10.03 -1.48 10.10
CA ILE A 148 10.09 -0.60 11.26
C ILE A 148 10.86 -1.38 12.32
N ASP A 149 12.01 -0.83 12.73
CA ASP A 149 12.87 -1.41 13.74
C ASP A 149 13.24 -2.89 13.49
N GLY A 150 13.58 -3.21 12.24
CA GLY A 150 14.01 -4.56 11.84
C GLY A 150 12.87 -5.56 11.60
N THR A 151 11.61 -5.12 11.67
CA THR A 151 10.42 -5.95 11.43
C THR A 151 9.54 -5.32 10.36
N PHE A 152 9.14 -6.10 9.37
CA PHE A 152 8.18 -5.67 8.37
C PHE A 152 6.75 -5.81 8.87
N TYR A 153 5.95 -4.80 8.57
CA TYR A 153 4.55 -4.72 8.91
C TYR A 153 3.70 -4.59 7.65
N ASN A 154 2.59 -5.33 7.63
CA ASN A 154 1.47 -5.06 6.74
C ASN A 154 0.69 -3.87 7.31
N LEU A 155 0.71 -2.77 6.58
CA LEU A 155 0.05 -1.51 6.92
C LEU A 155 -1.16 -1.25 6.02
N ASP A 156 -1.85 -2.33 5.61
CA ASP A 156 -3.13 -2.24 4.91
C ASP A 156 -4.12 -1.43 5.75
N SER A 157 -4.56 -0.30 5.20
CA SER A 157 -5.49 0.63 5.83
C SER A 157 -6.86 0.01 6.14
N LYS A 158 -7.17 -1.19 5.63
CA LYS A 158 -8.35 -1.99 6.00
C LYS A 158 -8.18 -2.83 7.28
N LEU A 159 -6.97 -2.90 7.84
CA LEU A 159 -6.70 -3.61 9.08
C LEU A 159 -6.99 -2.73 10.30
N GLU A 160 -7.40 -3.37 11.40
CA GLU A 160 -7.61 -2.70 12.68
C GLU A 160 -6.33 -2.13 13.29
N SER A 161 -5.19 -2.77 13.02
CA SER A 161 -3.86 -2.36 13.47
C SER A 161 -2.78 -2.93 12.52
N PRO A 162 -1.53 -2.42 12.58
CA PRO A 162 -0.39 -3.00 11.88
C PRO A 162 -0.22 -4.48 12.20
N VAL A 163 -0.01 -5.30 11.18
CA VAL A 163 0.22 -6.74 11.36
C VAL A 163 1.68 -7.05 11.06
N ALA A 164 2.41 -7.53 12.06
CA ALA A 164 3.80 -7.95 11.90
C ALA A 164 3.89 -9.16 10.94
N ILE A 165 4.69 -9.02 9.90
CA ILE A 165 5.00 -10.08 8.93
C ILE A 165 6.24 -10.85 9.41
N GLY A 166 7.29 -10.12 9.80
CA GLY A 166 8.56 -10.67 10.30
C GLY A 166 9.77 -9.93 9.75
N LYS A 167 10.97 -10.52 9.91
CA LYS A 167 12.22 -9.99 9.37
C LYS A 167 12.38 -10.33 7.88
N VAL A 168 13.34 -9.69 7.21
CA VAL A 168 13.71 -9.95 5.79
C VAL A 168 13.88 -11.44 5.48
N SER A 169 14.53 -12.21 6.36
CA SER A 169 14.77 -13.65 6.14
C SER A 169 13.49 -14.48 6.02
N LYS A 170 12.46 -14.14 6.80
CA LYS A 170 11.14 -14.78 6.73
C LYS A 170 10.32 -14.30 5.53
N ILE A 171 10.68 -13.13 5.01
CA ILE A 171 10.04 -12.53 3.84
C ILE A 171 10.57 -13.16 2.54
N LEU A 172 11.86 -13.44 2.51
CA LEU A 172 12.55 -13.97 1.34
C LEU A 172 12.59 -15.51 1.28
N GLY A 173 12.40 -16.20 2.41
CA GLY A 173 12.39 -17.66 2.52
C GLY A 173 10.99 -18.26 2.55
#